data_AF-A0A2D9CFS0-F1
#
_entry.id   AF-A0A2D9CFS0-F1
#
_cell.length_a   1.000
_cell.length_b   1.000
_cell.length_c   1.000
_cell.angle_alpha   90.00
_cell.angle_beta   90.00
_cell.angle_gamma   90.00
#
_symmetry.space_group_name_H-M   'P 1'
#
loop_
_entity.id
_entity.type
_entity.pdbx_description
1 polymer ?
#
loop_
_entity_poly.entity_id
_entity_poly.type
_entity_poly.pdbx_seq_one_letter_code
_entity_poly.pdbx_strand_id
1 'polypeptide(L)'
;MRNDFKCQGCGAQYESNSTGLHCSHYFSRAKKGIRYDGMNAFAHCYGCHQKYGSNPDYFVRHYIDTYGEGSLELVREKAEDITLGKRMNKEQKEIAKHYKEEAARMENDGAAGVVGWLEFISWD
;
A
#
# COMPACT_ATOMS: atom_id res chain seq x y z
N MET A 1 8.02 -0.21 9.67
CA MET A 1 6.69 -0.67 9.19
C MET A 1 6.72 -0.77 7.66
N ARG A 2 6.23 -1.90 7.10
CA ARG A 2 6.44 -2.50 5.76
C ARG A 2 7.78 -2.25 5.06
N ASN A 3 8.15 -1.01 4.80
CA ASN A 3 9.38 -0.62 4.11
C ASN A 3 10.30 0.21 5.01
N ASP A 4 10.49 -0.17 6.28
CA ASP A 4 11.36 0.53 7.24
C ASP A 4 11.20 2.06 7.34
N PHE A 5 10.00 2.61 7.12
CA PHE A 5 9.81 4.06 7.06
C PHE A 5 10.71 4.74 6.00
N LYS A 6 10.99 4.05 4.89
CA LYS A 6 11.65 4.60 3.71
C LYS A 6 10.63 4.89 2.62
N CYS A 7 10.82 6.01 1.94
CA CYS A 7 10.06 6.33 0.73
C CYS A 7 10.39 5.32 -0.38
N GLN A 8 9.39 4.66 -0.95
CA GLN A 8 9.56 3.70 -2.05
C GLN A 8 10.03 4.36 -3.35
N GLY A 9 9.77 5.66 -3.53
CA GLY A 9 10.16 6.39 -4.75
C GLY A 9 11.60 6.91 -4.75
N CYS A 10 12.06 7.46 -3.62
CA CYS A 10 13.38 8.11 -3.52
C CYS A 10 14.32 7.47 -2.49
N GLY A 11 13.87 6.47 -1.73
CA GLY A 11 14.66 5.80 -0.70
C GLY A 11 14.92 6.62 0.58
N ALA A 12 14.44 7.86 0.66
CA ALA A 12 14.65 8.71 1.83
C ALA A 12 14.09 8.05 3.11
N GLN A 13 14.90 8.04 4.16
CA GLN A 13 14.54 7.52 5.48
C GLN A 13 13.76 8.55 6.28
N TYR A 14 12.73 8.09 6.97
CA TYR A 14 11.92 8.90 7.88
C TYR A 14 11.91 8.26 9.27
N GLU A 15 11.69 9.08 10.29
CA GLU A 15 11.46 8.60 11.65
C GLU A 15 10.08 7.94 11.74
N SER A 16 9.99 6.94 12.62
CA SER A 16 8.70 6.36 13.02
C SER A 16 7.80 7.48 13.58
N ASN A 17 6.50 7.41 13.28
CA ASN A 17 5.50 8.42 13.65
C ASN A 17 5.71 9.84 13.08
N SER A 18 6.67 10.03 12.16
CA SER A 18 6.77 11.29 11.43
C SER A 18 5.62 11.46 10.43
N THR A 19 5.32 12.70 10.06
CA THR A 19 4.31 13.03 9.04
C THR A 19 4.88 13.09 7.62
N GLY A 20 6.16 12.72 7.44
CA GLY A 20 6.86 12.87 6.17
C GLY A 20 6.51 11.81 5.12
N LEU A 21 6.00 10.65 5.54
CA LEU A 21 5.53 9.59 4.65
C LEU A 21 4.01 9.58 4.54
N HIS A 22 3.55 9.48 3.31
CA HIS A 22 2.14 9.42 2.93
C HIS A 22 1.83 8.03 2.36
N CYS A 23 0.57 7.61 2.51
CA CYS A 23 0.02 6.49 1.75
C CYS A 23 -0.44 7.01 0.39
N SER A 24 0.27 6.62 -0.66
CA SER A 24 -0.01 6.96 -2.05
C SER A 24 -0.67 5.76 -2.72
N HIS A 25 -1.91 5.93 -3.15
CA HIS A 25 -2.64 4.88 -3.86
C HIS A 25 -2.38 4.93 -5.37
N TYR A 26 -2.12 3.78 -6.00
CA TYR A 26 -1.94 3.72 -7.45
C TYR A 26 -3.26 3.96 -8.19
N PHE A 27 -4.28 3.15 -7.91
CA PHE A 27 -5.67 3.46 -8.24
C PHE A 27 -6.33 4.20 -7.09
N SER A 28 -7.15 5.19 -7.43
CA SER A 28 -7.88 6.01 -6.46
C SER A 28 -8.54 5.17 -5.35
N ARG A 29 -8.37 5.61 -4.09
CA ARG A 29 -9.06 5.11 -2.88
C ARG A 29 -10.59 5.10 -2.97
N ALA A 30 -11.17 5.68 -4.03
CA ALA A 30 -12.59 5.59 -4.36
C ALA A 30 -12.99 4.19 -4.87
N LYS A 31 -12.07 3.46 -5.52
CA LYS A 31 -12.25 2.05 -5.91
C LYS A 31 -12.20 1.17 -4.65
N LYS A 32 -13.37 0.89 -4.08
CA LYS A 32 -13.50 0.24 -2.77
C LYS A 32 -12.92 -1.17 -2.69
N GLY A 33 -12.94 -1.92 -3.80
CA GLY A 33 -12.41 -3.28 -3.85
C GLY A 33 -10.92 -3.35 -3.51
N ILE A 34 -10.15 -2.38 -4.01
CA ILE A 34 -8.69 -2.32 -3.83
C ILE A 34 -8.25 -1.19 -2.90
N ARG A 35 -9.17 -0.59 -2.14
CA ARG A 35 -8.84 0.51 -1.22
C ARG A 35 -7.86 0.08 -0.13
N TYR A 36 -7.99 -1.18 0.29
CA TYR A 36 -7.23 -1.78 1.38
C TYR A 36 -6.21 -2.80 0.86
N ASP A 37 -6.06 -2.95 -0.46
CA ASP A 37 -5.10 -3.87 -1.06
C ASP A 37 -3.68 -3.32 -0.89
N GLY A 38 -2.77 -4.12 -0.32
CA GLY A 38 -1.39 -3.73 -0.08
C GLY A 38 -0.57 -3.45 -1.33
N MET A 39 -0.97 -4.00 -2.48
CA MET A 39 -0.33 -3.73 -3.78
C MET A 39 -0.86 -2.46 -4.42
N ASN A 40 -2.03 -1.96 -3.99
CA ASN A 40 -2.54 -0.66 -4.42
C ASN A 40 -1.99 0.51 -3.58
N ALA A 41 -1.11 0.26 -2.61
CA ALA A 41 -0.60 1.27 -1.68
C ALA A 41 0.94 1.35 -1.66
N PHE A 42 1.46 2.58 -1.62
CA PHE A 42 2.88 2.90 -1.57
C PHE A 42 3.18 3.88 -0.43
N ALA A 43 4.32 3.70 0.23
CA ALA A 43 4.89 4.66 1.16
C ALA A 43 5.72 5.71 0.38
N HIS A 44 5.13 6.88 0.13
CA HIS A 44 5.79 7.98 -0.58
C HIS A 44 5.95 9.20 0.30
N CYS A 45 7.09 9.87 0.21
CA CYS A 45 7.20 11.23 0.73
C CYS A 45 6.30 12.18 -0.08
N TYR A 46 6.01 13.37 0.45
CA TYR A 46 5.18 14.36 -0.25
C TYR A 46 5.64 14.60 -1.70
N GLY A 47 6.94 14.80 -1.94
CA GLY A 47 7.48 15.05 -3.27
C GLY A 47 7.26 13.88 -4.24
N CYS A 48 7.50 12.64 -3.80
CA CYS A 48 7.23 11.45 -4.61
C CYS A 48 5.72 11.25 -4.83
N HIS A 49 4.91 11.48 -3.81
CA HIS A 49 3.45 11.39 -3.92
C HIS A 49 2.92 12.38 -4.97
N GLN A 50 3.41 13.62 -4.99
CA GLN A 50 3.06 14.60 -6.03
C GLN A 50 3.58 14.17 -7.41
N LYS A 51 4.84 13.75 -7.52
CA LYS A 51 5.45 13.29 -8.78
C LYS A 51 4.64 12.17 -9.44
N TYR A 52 4.32 11.12 -8.68
CA TYR A 52 3.59 9.97 -9.21
C TYR A 52 2.10 10.24 -9.38
N GLY A 53 1.49 11.03 -8.50
CA GLY A 53 0.07 11.41 -8.62
C GLY A 53 -0.23 12.37 -9.78
N SER A 54 0.76 13.16 -10.22
CA SER A 54 0.61 14.13 -11.31
C SER A 54 0.86 13.55 -12.71
N ASN A 55 1.59 12.43 -12.82
CA ASN A 55 1.88 11.80 -14.10
C ASN A 55 1.69 10.27 -14.02
N PRO A 56 0.64 9.74 -14.66
CA PRO A 56 0.36 8.30 -14.67
C PRO A 56 1.49 7.44 -15.22
N ASP A 57 2.24 7.88 -16.24
CA ASP A 57 3.35 7.11 -16.83
C ASP A 57 4.48 6.90 -15.81
N TYR A 58 4.78 7.92 -15.00
CA TYR A 58 5.77 7.79 -13.91
C TYR A 58 5.31 6.79 -12.86
N PHE A 59 4.02 6.77 -12.53
CA PHE A 59 3.51 5.84 -11.54
C PHE A 59 3.45 4.41 -12.09
N VAL A 60 3.06 4.22 -13.35
CA VAL A 60 3.07 2.89 -14.01
C VAL A 60 4.47 2.29 -13.97
N ARG A 61 5.49 3.05 -14.38
CA ARG A 61 6.89 2.56 -14.35
C ARG A 61 7.32 2.22 -12.93
N HIS A 62 7.08 3.11 -11.98
CA HIS A 62 7.42 2.85 -10.58
C HIS A 62 6.70 1.61 -10.00
N TYR A 63 5.43 1.41 -10.36
CA TYR A 63 4.67 0.24 -9.95
C TYR A 63 5.30 -1.04 -10.51
N ILE A 64 5.58 -1.07 -11.81
CA ILE A 64 6.19 -2.23 -12.47
C ILE A 64 7.58 -2.53 -11.89
N ASP A 65 8.39 -1.50 -11.64
CA ASP A 65 9.71 -1.66 -11.01
C ASP A 65 9.60 -2.21 -9.57
N THR A 66 8.52 -1.92 -8.86
CA THR A 66 8.35 -2.31 -7.44
C THR A 66 7.67 -3.67 -7.28
N TYR A 67 6.58 -3.91 -8.01
CA TYR A 67 5.71 -5.08 -7.83
C TYR A 67 5.62 -5.99 -9.07
N GLY A 68 6.18 -5.56 -10.21
CA GLY A 68 6.07 -6.26 -11.48
C GLY A 68 4.76 -6.00 -12.21
N GLU A 69 4.78 -6.29 -13.52
CA GLU A 69 3.64 -6.07 -14.42
C GLU A 69 2.44 -6.97 -14.08
N GLY A 70 2.67 -8.26 -13.78
CA GLY A 70 1.58 -9.17 -13.42
C GLY A 70 0.80 -8.72 -12.16
N SER A 71 1.49 -8.13 -11.17
CA SER A 71 0.82 -7.55 -10.00
C SER A 71 -0.05 -6.35 -10.37
N LEU A 72 0.31 -5.60 -11.41
CA LEU A 72 -0.50 -4.48 -11.89
C LEU A 72 -1.77 -4.98 -12.59
N GLU A 73 -1.67 -6.07 -13.34
CA GLU A 73 -2.81 -6.72 -13.99
C GLU A 73 -3.81 -7.27 -12.97
N LEU A 74 -3.34 -7.94 -11.92
CA LEU A 74 -4.20 -8.44 -10.84
C LEU A 74 -4.95 -7.31 -10.14
N VAL A 75 -4.25 -6.22 -9.79
CA VAL A 75 -4.90 -5.08 -9.13
C VAL A 75 -5.87 -4.37 -10.08
N ARG A 76 -5.58 -4.32 -11.39
CA ARG A 76 -6.53 -3.81 -12.40
C ARG A 76 -7.80 -4.65 -12.46
N GLU A 77 -7.68 -5.97 -12.47
CA GLU A 77 -8.83 -6.87 -12.47
C GLU A 77 -9.71 -6.64 -11.22
N LYS A 78 -9.09 -6.63 -10.03
CA LYS A 78 -9.79 -6.32 -8.78
C LYS A 78 -10.43 -4.92 -8.78
N ALA A 79 -9.80 -3.92 -9.42
CA ALA A 79 -10.32 -2.55 -9.51
C ALA A 79 -11.64 -2.45 -10.29
N GLU A 80 -11.86 -3.39 -11.23
CA GLU A 80 -13.06 -3.46 -12.05
C GLU A 80 -14.11 -4.43 -11.49
N ASP A 81 -13.78 -5.19 -10.44
CA ASP A 81 -14.76 -6.01 -9.71
C ASP A 81 -15.64 -5.17 -8.78
N ILE A 82 -16.84 -4.84 -9.29
CA ILE A 82 -17.87 -4.11 -8.55
C ILE A 82 -18.43 -4.94 -7.37
N THR A 83 -18.48 -6.27 -7.50
CA THR A 83 -18.99 -7.15 -6.45
C THR A 83 -18.03 -7.15 -5.25
N LEU A 84 -16.73 -7.15 -5.53
CA LEU A 84 -15.69 -6.99 -4.53
C LEU A 84 -15.85 -5.66 -3.80
N GLY A 85 -16.02 -4.55 -4.54
CA GLY A 85 -16.25 -3.23 -3.92
C GLY A 85 -17.48 -3.17 -3.00
N LYS A 86 -18.57 -3.87 -3.36
CA LYS A 86 -19.76 -4.00 -2.50
C LYS A 86 -19.48 -4.82 -1.24
N ARG A 87 -18.71 -5.91 -1.36
CA ARG A 87 -18.28 -6.75 -0.24
C ARG A 87 -17.42 -5.97 0.75
N MET A 88 -16.37 -5.29 0.26
CA MET A 88 -15.47 -4.47 1.08
C MET A 88 -16.22 -3.39 1.88
N ASN A 89 -17.28 -2.81 1.32
CA ASN A 89 -18.09 -1.84 2.04
C ASN A 89 -18.87 -2.44 3.21
N LYS A 90 -19.26 -3.71 3.14
CA LYS A 90 -19.96 -4.42 4.22
C LYS A 90 -19.00 -4.92 5.30
N GLU A 91 -17.80 -5.32 4.91
CA GLU A 91 -16.78 -5.95 5.77
C GLU A 91 -15.82 -4.95 6.43
N GLN A 92 -16.14 -3.65 6.48
CA GLN A 92 -15.21 -2.61 6.94
C GLN A 92 -14.72 -2.84 8.38
N LYS A 93 -15.53 -3.45 9.25
CA LYS A 93 -15.15 -3.71 10.65
C LYS A 93 -14.14 -4.84 10.74
N GLU A 94 -14.35 -5.87 9.94
CA GLU A 94 -13.53 -7.07 9.83
C GLU A 94 -12.19 -6.71 9.19
N ILE A 95 -12.20 -5.93 8.11
CA ILE A 95 -11.01 -5.36 7.47
C ILE A 95 -10.20 -4.55 8.48
N ALA A 96 -10.86 -3.67 9.24
CA ALA A 96 -10.18 -2.85 10.24
C ALA A 96 -9.59 -3.68 11.39
N LYS A 97 -10.24 -4.77 11.79
CA LYS A 97 -9.72 -5.70 12.78
C LYS A 97 -8.49 -6.43 12.24
N HIS A 98 -8.58 -7.01 11.05
CA HIS A 98 -7.50 -7.72 10.36
C HIS A 98 -6.23 -6.88 10.25
N TYR A 99 -6.33 -5.66 9.72
CA TYR A 99 -5.15 -4.81 9.54
C TYR A 99 -4.56 -4.26 10.85
N LYS A 100 -5.33 -4.21 11.94
CA LYS A 100 -4.78 -3.93 13.27
C LYS A 100 -3.96 -5.10 13.80
N GLU A 101 -4.45 -6.32 13.59
CA GLU A 101 -3.75 -7.55 13.98
C GLU A 101 -2.45 -7.71 13.18
N GLU A 102 -2.49 -7.48 11.86
CA GLU A 102 -1.29 -7.49 11.01
C GLU A 102 -0.30 -6.38 11.40
N ALA A 103 -0.77 -5.16 11.69
CA ALA A 103 0.10 -4.08 12.15
C ALA A 103 0.82 -4.45 13.46
N ALA A 104 0.10 -5.00 14.44
CA ALA A 104 0.69 -5.46 15.70
C ALA A 104 1.70 -6.59 15.49
N ARG A 105 1.42 -7.54 14.58
CA ARG A 105 2.38 -8.59 14.19
C ARG A 105 3.66 -8.00 13.61
N MET A 106 3.55 -7.08 12.65
CA MET A 106 4.69 -6.44 12.01
C MET A 106 5.51 -5.58 12.98
N GLU A 107 4.86 -4.94 13.96
CA GLU A 107 5.55 -4.20 15.02
C GLU A 107 6.37 -5.13 15.91
N ASN A 108 5.81 -6.29 16.28
CA ASN A 108 6.54 -7.33 17.02
C ASN A 108 7.72 -7.89 16.22
N ASP A 109 7.52 -8.16 14.92
CA ASP A 109 8.59 -8.62 14.03
C ASP A 109 9.73 -7.58 13.97
N GLY A 110 9.39 -6.29 13.84
CA GLY A 110 10.36 -5.20 13.88
C GLY A 110 11.09 -5.11 15.23
N ALA A 111 10.38 -5.27 16.35
CA ALA A 111 10.98 -5.28 17.69
C ALA A 111 11.91 -6.48 17.92
N ALA A 112 11.64 -7.61 17.25
CA ALA A 112 12.51 -8.79 17.23
C ALA A 112 13.73 -8.63 16.29
N GLY A 113 13.86 -7.48 15.62
CA GLY A 113 15.00 -7.16 14.75
C GLY A 113 14.83 -7.57 13.29
N VAL A 114 13.61 -7.95 12.86
CA VAL A 114 13.33 -8.15 11.44
C VAL A 114 13.31 -6.79 10.74
N VAL A 115 14.17 -6.63 9.73
CA VAL A 115 14.35 -5.38 8.97
C VAL A 115 14.01 -5.58 7.49
N GLY A 116 13.78 -4.49 6.79
CA GLY A 116 13.52 -4.46 5.36
C GLY A 116 12.03 -4.53 5.04
N TRP A 117 11.71 -5.35 4.05
CA TRP A 117 10.35 -5.52 3.57
C TRP A 117 9.57 -6.50 4.45
N LEU A 118 8.70 -5.97 5.32
CA LEU A 118 7.80 -6.76 6.15
C LEU A 118 6.49 -7.00 5.40
N GLU A 119 6.27 -8.23 4.96
CA GLU A 119 5.04 -8.59 4.26
C GLU A 119 3.86 -8.78 5.22
N PHE A 120 2.66 -8.41 4.76
CA PHE A 120 1.42 -8.63 5.47
C PHE A 120 0.41 -9.35 4.58
N ILE A 121 -0.51 -10.07 5.21
CA ILE A 121 -1.59 -10.74 4.50
C ILE A 121 -2.62 -9.67 4.13
N SER A 122 -2.86 -9.45 2.84
CA SER A 122 -3.92 -8.54 2.39
C SER A 122 -5.30 -9.16 2.61
N TRP A 123 -6.30 -8.32 2.83
CA TRP A 123 -7.70 -8.71 2.84
C TRP A 123 -8.17 -8.90 1.39
N ASP A 124 -8.40 -10.16 1.03
CA ASP A 124 -8.61 -10.71 -0.32
C ASP A 124 -7.38 -10.78 -1.25
#